data_AF-A0A947HGB1-F1
#
_entry.id   AF-A0A947HGB1-F1
#
_cell.length_a   1.000
_cell.length_b   1.000
_cell.length_c   1.000
_cell.angle_alpha   90.00
_cell.angle_beta   90.00
_cell.angle_gamma   90.00
#
_symmetry.space_group_name_H-M   'P 1'
#
loop_
_entity.id
_entity.type
_entity.pdbx_description
1 polymer ?
#
loop_
_entity_poly.entity_id
_entity_poly.type
_entity_poly.pdbx_seq_one_letter_code
_entity_poly.pdbx_strand_id
1 'polypeptide(L)'
;MLQRLKQTGQAPKAPKWFPDWHNRPPLASYSKTPDLSIQDVWLNGQSIQGPQAPSSLRQNWEGTPHELLIKGQFENKKDKDLNLNAFRFTLEPDVLLRSMAPNENKPASRVLLDDAILLTPLAVSGTEIRVQLPQAGLGELLLKGLHKITVIHKNYYSDTLIQVGEPLTPPPQEVLTPQFNSIEVVRNDKGQPRFLRCTGPGLNMTQGKFAYSLIDSEFAFVYQSQIVSTEVGREYETLIHIPDPDSFDLNAKHSLVYATPFGTTFKQF
;
A
#
# COMPACT_ATOMS: atom_id res chain seq x y z
N MET A 1 -2.08 -23.90 27.86
CA MET A 1 -0.97 -22.99 27.47
C MET A 1 -1.43 -21.61 26.99
N LEU A 2 -2.74 -21.34 26.90
CA LEU A 2 -3.33 -20.04 26.55
C LEU A 2 -3.41 -19.02 27.71
N GLN A 3 -3.01 -19.41 28.92
CA GLN A 3 -3.01 -18.53 30.11
C GLN A 3 -1.67 -17.79 30.35
N ARG A 4 -0.59 -18.12 29.63
CA ARG A 4 0.72 -17.47 29.83
C ARG A 4 0.96 -16.21 29.00
N LEU A 5 0.11 -15.92 28.02
CA LEU A 5 0.22 -14.70 27.18
C LEU A 5 -0.39 -13.44 27.81
N LYS A 6 -0.97 -13.53 29.03
CA LYS A 6 -1.57 -12.37 29.73
C LYS A 6 -0.64 -11.65 30.71
N GLN A 7 0.60 -12.10 30.92
CA GLN A 7 1.43 -11.64 32.06
C GLN A 7 2.53 -10.61 31.77
N THR A 8 2.69 -10.17 30.53
CA THR A 8 3.56 -9.02 30.25
C THR A 8 2.77 -8.09 29.35
N GLY A 9 2.12 -7.07 29.92
CA GLY A 9 1.45 -5.98 29.20
C GLY A 9 2.41 -5.10 28.37
N GLN A 10 3.52 -5.67 27.89
CA GLN A 10 4.38 -5.07 26.90
C GLN A 10 3.81 -5.41 25.54
N ALA A 11 3.23 -4.40 24.89
CA ALA A 11 3.04 -4.45 23.45
C ALA A 11 4.36 -4.89 22.79
N PRO A 12 4.32 -5.76 21.77
CA PRO A 12 5.52 -6.16 21.06
C PRO A 12 6.24 -4.90 20.59
N LYS A 13 7.48 -4.73 21.05
CA LYS A 13 8.26 -3.54 20.73
C LYS A 13 8.63 -3.59 19.25
N ALA A 14 8.23 -2.56 18.52
CA ALA A 14 8.75 -2.34 17.18
C ALA A 14 10.30 -2.32 17.27
N PRO A 15 11.00 -3.02 16.35
CA PRO A 15 12.46 -3.03 16.34
C PRO A 15 13.04 -1.61 16.28
N LYS A 16 14.24 -1.38 16.83
CA LYS A 16 14.87 -0.04 16.87
C LYS A 16 15.11 0.59 15.49
N TRP A 17 15.17 -0.21 14.43
CA TRP A 17 15.28 0.25 13.05
C TRP A 17 13.93 0.61 12.42
N PHE A 18 12.82 0.32 13.09
CA PHE A 18 11.48 0.69 12.68
C PHE A 18 11.30 2.20 12.86
N PRO A 19 11.20 2.99 11.77
CA PRO A 19 10.94 4.40 11.88
C PRO A 19 9.58 4.61 12.54
N ASP A 20 9.51 5.54 13.49
CA ASP A 20 8.23 6.06 13.94
C ASP A 20 7.57 6.77 12.75
N TRP A 21 6.67 6.05 12.07
CA TRP A 21 6.02 6.47 10.84
C TRP A 21 5.10 7.67 11.05
N HIS A 22 4.69 7.94 12.31
CA HIS A 22 4.00 9.16 12.68
C HIS A 22 4.91 10.41 12.61
N ASN A 23 6.23 10.23 12.73
CA ASN A 23 7.18 11.31 13.02
C ASN A 23 8.22 11.57 11.92
N ARG A 24 8.19 10.88 10.78
CA ARG A 24 8.94 11.30 9.59
C ARG A 24 8.06 12.14 8.68
N PRO A 25 8.33 13.45 8.48
CA PRO A 25 7.66 14.20 7.43
C PRO A 25 8.30 13.77 6.10
N PRO A 26 7.57 13.09 5.19
CA PRO A 26 8.11 12.64 3.90
C PRO A 26 8.49 13.82 2.97
N LEU A 27 8.19 15.06 3.38
CA LEU A 27 8.24 16.27 2.57
C LEU A 27 9.26 17.31 3.06
N ALA A 28 10.03 17.05 4.13
CA ALA A 28 10.95 18.03 4.71
C ALA A 28 12.03 18.57 3.74
N SER A 29 12.32 17.83 2.67
CA SER A 29 13.26 18.23 1.61
C SER A 29 12.59 18.81 0.36
N TYR A 30 11.27 19.01 0.37
CA TYR A 30 10.50 19.51 -0.77
C TYR A 30 9.81 20.83 -0.43
N SER A 31 9.64 21.70 -1.43
CA SER A 31 8.99 23.00 -1.27
C SER A 31 7.61 23.02 -1.96
N LYS A 32 6.60 23.63 -1.33
CA LYS A 32 5.34 23.94 -2.05
C LYS A 32 5.61 25.01 -3.12
N THR A 33 4.96 24.89 -4.27
CA THR A 33 5.05 25.88 -5.36
C THR A 33 3.70 26.07 -6.05
N PRO A 34 3.33 27.28 -6.48
CA PRO A 34 2.09 27.50 -7.25
C PRO A 34 2.14 26.86 -8.65
N ASP A 35 3.35 26.66 -9.19
CA ASP A 35 3.60 26.00 -10.49
C ASP A 35 3.19 24.51 -10.49
N LEU A 36 2.91 23.94 -9.30
CA LEU A 36 2.39 22.60 -9.10
C LEU A 36 1.21 22.69 -8.13
N SER A 37 -0.01 22.81 -8.66
CA SER A 37 -1.22 22.96 -7.86
C SER A 37 -2.27 21.92 -8.21
N ILE A 38 -2.76 21.19 -7.20
CA ILE A 38 -3.94 20.34 -7.36
C ILE A 38 -5.17 21.20 -7.13
N GLN A 39 -6.07 21.23 -8.11
CA GLN A 39 -7.31 22.01 -8.05
C GLN A 39 -8.53 21.13 -7.81
N ASP A 40 -8.51 19.88 -8.28
CA ASP A 40 -9.59 18.92 -8.06
C ASP A 40 -9.10 17.48 -8.19
N VAL A 41 -9.80 16.53 -7.59
CA VAL A 41 -9.53 15.09 -7.74
C VAL A 41 -10.85 14.38 -8.02
N TRP A 42 -10.86 13.59 -9.08
CA TRP A 42 -12.04 12.90 -9.57
C TRP A 42 -11.86 11.40 -9.48
N LEU A 43 -12.92 10.73 -9.04
CA LEU A 43 -13.05 9.27 -9.02
C LEU A 43 -14.36 8.90 -9.74
N ASN A 44 -14.30 7.95 -10.67
CA ASN A 44 -15.48 7.48 -11.42
C ASN A 44 -16.33 8.62 -12.04
N GLY A 45 -15.68 9.71 -12.48
CA GLY A 45 -16.36 10.87 -13.07
C GLY A 45 -16.99 11.86 -12.09
N GLN A 46 -16.70 11.75 -10.79
CA GLN A 46 -17.20 12.64 -9.75
C GLN A 46 -16.05 13.24 -8.93
N SER A 47 -16.15 14.52 -8.55
CA SER A 47 -15.19 15.14 -7.63
C SER A 47 -15.30 14.51 -6.24
N ILE A 48 -14.15 14.25 -5.63
CA ILE A 48 -14.01 13.72 -4.27
C ILE A 48 -13.29 14.71 -3.34
N GLN A 49 -13.26 15.99 -3.68
CA GLN A 49 -12.78 17.06 -2.81
C GLN A 49 -13.95 17.74 -2.08
N GLY A 50 -13.78 17.98 -0.78
CA GLY A 50 -14.71 18.78 0.03
C GLY A 50 -15.88 18.03 0.69
N PRO A 51 -16.79 18.76 1.39
CA PRO A 51 -17.80 18.18 2.30
C PRO A 51 -18.97 17.48 1.60
N GLN A 52 -19.13 17.67 0.29
CA GLN A 52 -20.21 17.11 -0.53
C GLN A 52 -19.84 15.75 -1.15
N ALA A 53 -18.67 15.22 -0.83
CA ALA A 53 -18.28 13.87 -1.21
C ALA A 53 -19.13 12.83 -0.43
N PRO A 54 -19.64 11.77 -1.09
CA PRO A 54 -18.70 10.95 -1.82
C PRO A 54 -19.18 10.34 -3.13
N SER A 55 -18.32 10.45 -4.14
CA SER A 55 -18.15 9.30 -5.02
C SER A 55 -17.54 8.18 -4.18
N SER A 56 -18.22 7.04 -4.14
CA SER A 56 -17.63 5.84 -3.60
C SER A 56 -16.93 5.06 -4.70
N LEU A 57 -15.94 4.26 -4.31
CA LEU A 57 -15.41 3.24 -5.19
C LEU A 57 -16.56 2.29 -5.51
N ARG A 58 -17.04 2.31 -6.76
CA ARG A 58 -17.93 1.27 -7.23
C ARG A 58 -17.18 -0.04 -7.14
N GLN A 59 -17.81 -1.04 -6.56
CA GLN A 59 -17.15 -2.32 -6.40
C GLN A 59 -16.82 -2.91 -7.77
N ASN A 60 -15.54 -2.93 -8.10
CA ASN A 60 -15.08 -3.56 -9.32
C ASN A 60 -14.71 -5.01 -9.06
N TRP A 61 -15.67 -5.90 -9.30
CA TRP A 61 -15.55 -7.35 -9.18
C TRP A 61 -14.83 -8.02 -10.35
N GLU A 62 -14.60 -7.29 -11.44
CA GLU A 62 -13.92 -7.76 -12.65
C GLU A 62 -12.40 -7.50 -12.61
N GLY A 63 -11.96 -6.69 -11.65
CA GLY A 63 -10.55 -6.42 -11.40
C GLY A 63 -10.05 -5.23 -12.20
N THR A 64 -10.93 -4.51 -12.91
CA THR A 64 -10.49 -3.29 -13.59
C THR A 64 -9.99 -2.30 -12.55
N PRO A 65 -8.75 -1.83 -12.69
CA PRO A 65 -8.19 -0.86 -11.76
C PRO A 65 -9.04 0.40 -11.70
N HIS A 66 -9.19 0.99 -10.51
CA HIS A 66 -9.83 2.30 -10.41
C HIS A 66 -8.86 3.39 -10.87
N GLU A 67 -9.37 4.32 -11.66
CA GLU A 67 -8.61 5.48 -12.09
C GLU A 67 -9.00 6.70 -11.26
N LEU A 68 -8.00 7.44 -10.81
CA LEU A 68 -8.14 8.80 -10.30
C LEU A 68 -7.67 9.77 -11.37
N LEU A 69 -8.46 10.83 -11.58
CA LEU A 69 -8.07 11.96 -12.40
C LEU A 69 -7.77 13.14 -11.47
N ILE A 70 -6.51 13.57 -11.43
CA ILE A 70 -6.05 14.72 -10.67
C ILE A 70 -5.98 15.90 -11.64
N LYS A 71 -6.78 16.93 -11.38
CA LYS A 71 -6.83 18.16 -12.19
C LYS A 71 -6.06 19.28 -11.50
N GLY A 72 -5.38 20.10 -12.27
CA GLY A 72 -4.55 21.15 -11.68
C GLY A 72 -3.73 21.95 -12.69
N GLN A 73 -2.69 22.60 -12.18
CA GLN A 73 -1.60 23.14 -12.97
C GLN A 73 -0.34 22.35 -12.62
N PHE A 74 0.24 21.69 -13.61
CA PHE A 74 1.43 20.85 -13.51
C PHE A 74 2.51 21.32 -14.48
N GLU A 75 2.70 22.64 -14.54
CA GLU A 75 3.65 23.29 -15.44
C GLU A 75 4.86 23.76 -14.65
N ASN A 76 6.05 23.31 -15.02
CA ASN A 76 7.27 24.02 -14.60
C ASN A 76 7.57 25.07 -15.67
N LYS A 77 7.73 26.35 -15.30
CA LYS A 77 8.07 27.43 -16.26
C LYS A 77 9.26 27.13 -17.18
N LYS A 78 10.14 26.20 -16.79
CA LYS A 78 11.28 25.73 -17.59
C LYS A 78 11.04 24.45 -18.39
N ASP A 79 10.12 23.59 -17.98
CA ASP A 79 9.78 22.34 -18.67
C ASP A 79 8.32 22.45 -19.15
N LYS A 80 8.13 22.79 -20.42
CA LYS A 80 6.80 22.81 -21.04
C LYS A 80 6.21 21.42 -20.93
N ASP A 81 5.15 21.31 -20.15
CA ASP A 81 4.42 20.10 -19.76
C ASP A 81 5.22 19.04 -18.99
N LEU A 82 4.62 18.54 -17.91
CA LEU A 82 5.04 17.29 -17.30
C LEU A 82 4.74 16.15 -18.30
N ASN A 83 5.76 15.35 -18.64
CA ASN A 83 5.56 14.15 -19.46
C ASN A 83 5.53 12.89 -18.60
N LEU A 84 4.89 11.83 -19.10
CA LEU A 84 4.80 10.54 -18.40
C LEU A 84 6.19 9.97 -18.07
N ASN A 85 7.18 10.18 -18.94
CA ASN A 85 8.56 9.70 -18.76
C ASN A 85 9.29 10.34 -17.55
N ALA A 86 8.79 11.47 -17.04
CA ALA A 86 9.30 12.09 -15.83
C ALA A 86 8.91 11.31 -14.56
N PHE A 87 7.93 10.42 -14.65
CA PHE A 87 7.54 9.51 -13.58
C PHE A 87 8.27 8.19 -13.75
N ARG A 88 8.89 7.69 -12.67
CA ARG A 88 9.47 6.34 -12.68
C ARG A 88 8.81 5.47 -11.63
N PHE A 89 8.48 4.26 -12.04
CA PHE A 89 8.15 3.15 -11.16
C PHE A 89 9.42 2.51 -10.66
N THR A 90 10.01 3.10 -9.64
CA THR A 90 10.77 2.25 -8.70
C THR A 90 9.73 1.73 -7.74
N LEU A 91 9.75 0.43 -7.41
CA LEU A 91 9.01 -0.06 -6.23
C LEU A 91 9.44 0.88 -5.10
N GLU A 92 8.59 1.82 -4.72
CA GLU A 92 8.78 2.57 -3.50
C GLU A 92 8.32 1.58 -2.46
N PRO A 93 9.26 0.91 -1.80
CA PRO A 93 8.85 -0.02 -0.80
C PRO A 93 8.16 0.82 0.29
N ASP A 94 7.27 0.22 1.10
CA ASP A 94 6.50 0.94 2.13
C ASP A 94 7.36 1.99 2.84
N VAL A 95 6.77 3.08 3.35
CA VAL A 95 7.52 4.16 4.04
C VAL A 95 8.60 3.63 5.01
N LEU A 96 8.35 2.45 5.60
CA LEU A 96 9.28 1.65 6.39
C LEU A 96 10.56 1.22 5.64
N LEU A 97 10.46 0.69 4.42
CA LEU A 97 11.59 0.27 3.59
C LEU A 97 12.33 1.44 2.93
N ARG A 98 11.70 2.62 2.75
CA ARG A 98 12.43 3.86 2.36
C ARG A 98 13.48 4.27 3.39
N SER A 99 13.36 3.80 4.63
CA SER A 99 14.37 4.03 5.67
C SER A 99 15.62 3.14 5.52
N MET A 100 15.52 2.06 4.74
CA MET A 100 16.58 1.06 4.58
C MET A 100 17.36 1.17 3.26
N ALA A 101 16.86 1.92 2.28
CA ALA A 101 17.55 2.15 1.00
C ALA A 101 17.87 3.65 0.80
N PRO A 102 18.97 4.17 1.40
CA PRO A 102 19.43 5.50 1.10
C PRO A 102 20.13 5.47 -0.28
N ASN A 103 19.55 6.17 -1.26
CA ASN A 103 20.23 6.68 -2.47
C ASN A 103 20.09 5.94 -3.81
N GLU A 104 19.19 4.99 -4.00
CA GLU A 104 18.91 4.51 -5.37
C GLU A 104 17.83 5.36 -6.06
N ASN A 105 18.24 6.11 -7.09
CA ASN A 105 17.43 6.78 -8.11
C ASN A 105 16.01 7.18 -7.68
N LYS A 106 15.89 8.18 -6.79
CA LYS A 106 14.57 8.76 -6.48
C LYS A 106 13.91 9.22 -7.79
N PRO A 107 12.69 8.77 -8.11
CA PRO A 107 11.99 9.21 -9.30
C PRO A 107 11.91 10.75 -9.32
N ALA A 108 12.12 11.36 -10.48
CA ALA A 108 12.00 12.80 -10.63
C ALA A 108 10.56 13.26 -10.32
N SER A 109 9.55 12.44 -10.57
CA SER A 109 8.15 12.73 -10.26
C SER A 109 7.41 11.50 -9.73
N ARG A 110 6.45 11.70 -8.82
CA ARG A 110 5.63 10.63 -8.23
C ARG A 110 4.28 11.17 -7.75
N VAL A 111 3.29 10.28 -7.69
CA VAL A 111 1.98 10.54 -7.08
C VAL A 111 1.79 9.55 -5.93
N LEU A 112 1.45 10.06 -4.76
CA LEU A 112 1.29 9.28 -3.54
C LEU A 112 -0.12 9.44 -2.98
N LEU A 113 -0.67 8.35 -2.45
CA LEU A 113 -1.83 8.32 -1.58
C LEU A 113 -1.38 8.11 -0.13
N ASP A 114 -1.87 8.95 0.77
CA ASP A 114 -1.53 8.99 2.20
C ASP A 114 -0.01 9.04 2.47
N ASP A 115 0.73 9.67 1.56
CA ASP A 115 2.20 9.73 1.50
C ASP A 115 2.94 8.38 1.48
N ALA A 116 2.21 7.27 1.40
CA ALA A 116 2.75 5.93 1.54
C ALA A 116 2.58 5.10 0.27
N ILE A 117 1.40 5.16 -0.34
CA ILE A 117 1.04 4.31 -1.47
C ILE A 117 1.41 5.03 -2.77
N LEU A 118 2.37 4.48 -3.52
CA LEU A 118 2.71 4.97 -4.84
C LEU A 118 1.60 4.63 -5.84
N LEU A 119 1.08 5.64 -6.54
CA LEU A 119 0.07 5.47 -7.58
C LEU A 119 0.70 5.39 -8.97
N THR A 120 0.02 4.67 -9.86
CA THR A 120 0.54 4.37 -11.20
C THR A 120 0.07 5.38 -12.23
N PRO A 121 0.89 6.34 -12.69
CA PRO A 121 0.49 7.24 -13.77
C PRO A 121 0.19 6.49 -15.07
N LEU A 122 -0.96 6.81 -15.65
CA LEU A 122 -1.45 6.31 -16.93
C LEU A 122 -1.26 7.34 -18.05
N ALA A 123 -1.50 8.62 -17.73
CA ALA A 123 -1.31 9.73 -18.64
C ALA A 123 -1.03 11.02 -17.85
N VAL A 124 -0.26 11.93 -18.42
CA VAL A 124 0.09 13.20 -17.80
C VAL A 124 0.13 14.31 -18.85
N SER A 125 -0.40 15.48 -18.48
CA SER A 125 -0.30 16.74 -19.21
C SER A 125 -0.01 17.89 -18.23
N GLY A 126 0.12 19.12 -18.74
CA GLY A 126 0.21 20.32 -17.92
C GLY A 126 -1.02 20.60 -17.04
N THR A 127 -2.16 19.92 -17.26
CA THR A 127 -3.41 20.18 -16.53
C THR A 127 -4.06 18.96 -15.90
N GLU A 128 -3.69 17.75 -16.33
CA GLU A 128 -4.29 16.50 -15.87
C GLU A 128 -3.22 15.44 -15.60
N ILE A 129 -3.35 14.76 -14.47
CA ILE A 129 -2.60 13.54 -14.16
C ILE A 129 -3.63 12.42 -13.95
N ARG A 130 -3.60 11.41 -14.82
CA ARG A 130 -4.39 10.17 -14.66
C ARG A 130 -3.54 9.15 -13.97
N VAL A 131 -4.01 8.61 -12.85
CA VAL A 131 -3.34 7.55 -12.11
C VAL A 131 -4.28 6.39 -11.85
N GLN A 132 -3.71 5.20 -11.87
CA GLN A 132 -4.33 3.97 -11.49
C GLN A 132 -4.07 3.71 -10.00
N LEU A 133 -5.14 3.36 -9.29
CA LEU A 133 -5.07 2.81 -7.95
C LEU A 133 -4.59 1.36 -8.02
N PRO A 134 -3.59 0.97 -7.23
CA PRO A 134 -3.11 -0.40 -7.22
C PRO A 134 -4.25 -1.35 -6.82
N GLN A 135 -4.40 -2.47 -7.53
CA GLN A 135 -5.38 -3.50 -7.17
C GLN A 135 -5.11 -4.06 -5.76
N ALA A 136 -3.83 -4.19 -5.41
CA ALA A 136 -3.34 -4.51 -4.06
C ALA A 136 -3.53 -3.39 -3.03
N GLY A 137 -4.10 -2.25 -3.44
CA GLY A 137 -4.46 -1.09 -2.61
C GLY A 137 -5.98 -0.95 -2.42
N LEU A 138 -6.77 -1.81 -3.05
CA LEU A 138 -8.23 -1.76 -2.94
C LEU A 138 -8.71 -2.14 -1.54
N GLY A 139 -7.96 -2.98 -0.82
CA GLY A 139 -8.24 -3.28 0.58
C GLY A 139 -8.13 -2.04 1.47
N GLU A 140 -7.08 -1.26 1.24
CA GLU A 140 -6.75 -0.03 1.97
C GLU A 140 -7.71 1.11 1.62
N LEU A 141 -8.19 1.16 0.38
CA LEU A 141 -9.14 2.17 -0.10
C LEU A 141 -10.62 1.86 0.18
N LEU A 142 -10.94 0.62 0.55
CA LEU A 142 -12.25 0.28 1.14
C LEU A 142 -12.44 0.93 2.51
N LEU A 143 -11.38 1.46 3.11
CA LEU A 143 -11.43 2.21 4.35
C LEU A 143 -11.93 3.64 4.05
N LYS A 144 -13.25 3.78 3.89
CA LYS A 144 -14.00 5.04 3.98
C LYS A 144 -13.24 6.06 4.83
N GLY A 145 -12.98 7.24 4.28
CA GLY A 145 -12.24 8.21 5.06
C GLY A 145 -11.66 9.38 4.30
N LEU A 146 -11.01 10.22 5.09
CA LEU A 146 -10.19 11.31 4.64
C LEU A 146 -8.82 10.76 4.27
N HIS A 147 -8.43 10.97 3.02
CA HIS A 147 -7.11 10.60 2.50
C HIS A 147 -6.40 11.83 1.95
N LYS A 148 -5.10 11.70 1.73
CA LYS A 148 -4.28 12.73 1.11
C LYS A 148 -3.71 12.26 -0.21
N ILE A 149 -3.83 13.09 -1.24
CA ILE A 149 -3.11 12.92 -2.50
C ILE A 149 -1.95 13.90 -2.52
N THR A 150 -0.75 13.40 -2.79
CA THR A 150 0.48 14.19 -2.88
C THR A 150 1.13 13.97 -4.24
N VAL A 151 1.32 15.03 -5.01
CA VAL A 151 2.11 15.03 -6.26
C VAL A 151 3.46 15.64 -5.95
N ILE A 152 4.55 14.95 -6.31
CA ILE A 152 5.93 15.41 -6.14
C ILE A 152 6.57 15.49 -7.52
N HIS A 153 7.27 16.60 -7.78
CA HIS A 153 8.07 16.80 -8.98
C HIS A 153 9.36 17.55 -8.64
N LYS A 154 10.50 16.94 -8.91
CA LYS A 154 11.85 17.41 -8.56
C LYS A 154 11.94 17.73 -7.07
N ASN A 155 12.11 19.00 -6.73
CA ASN A 155 12.19 19.49 -5.34
C ASN A 155 10.88 20.12 -4.86
N TYR A 156 9.80 19.96 -5.64
CA TYR A 156 8.51 20.57 -5.35
C TYR A 156 7.43 19.52 -5.07
N TYR A 157 6.40 19.93 -4.34
CA TYR A 157 5.23 19.11 -4.10
C TYR A 157 3.94 19.94 -4.03
N SER A 158 2.83 19.27 -4.29
CA SER A 158 1.46 19.74 -4.07
C SER A 158 0.67 18.65 -3.39
N ASP A 159 -0.21 19.01 -2.47
CA ASP A 159 -1.07 18.05 -1.79
C ASP A 159 -2.49 18.57 -1.63
N THR A 160 -3.43 17.64 -1.51
CA THR A 160 -4.84 17.94 -1.24
C THR A 160 -5.47 16.80 -0.45
N LEU A 161 -6.53 17.11 0.28
CA LEU A 161 -7.34 16.12 0.96
C LEU A 161 -8.50 15.68 0.07
N ILE A 162 -8.75 14.38 0.04
CA ILE A 162 -9.87 13.76 -0.64
C ILE A 162 -10.70 12.96 0.36
N GLN A 163 -12.01 12.86 0.12
CA GLN A 163 -12.91 12.08 0.95
C GLN A 163 -13.48 10.94 0.12
N VAL A 164 -13.13 9.70 0.47
CA VAL A 164 -13.68 8.50 -0.17
C VAL A 164 -14.87 8.00 0.65
N GLY A 165 -16.00 7.76 -0.01
CA GLY A 165 -17.21 7.27 0.63
C GLY A 165 -17.29 5.75 0.73
N GLU A 166 -18.29 5.30 1.47
CA GLU A 166 -18.62 3.87 1.56
C GLU A 166 -19.03 3.32 0.20
N PRO A 167 -18.51 2.15 -0.21
CA PRO A 167 -18.97 1.50 -1.43
C PRO A 167 -20.49 1.26 -1.32
N LEU A 168 -21.21 1.46 -2.43
CA LEU A 168 -22.66 1.25 -2.49
C LEU A 168 -23.08 -0.15 -2.03
N THR A 169 -22.22 -1.13 -2.29
CA THR A 169 -22.35 -2.50 -1.79
C THR A 169 -21.05 -2.87 -1.09
N PRO A 170 -21.06 -3.16 0.22
CA PRO A 170 -19.87 -3.64 0.90
C PRO A 170 -19.49 -5.04 0.39
N PRO A 171 -18.20 -5.40 0.32
CA PRO A 171 -17.79 -6.76 0.01
C PRO A 171 -18.32 -7.74 1.07
N PRO A 172 -18.65 -9.00 0.70
CA PRO A 172 -18.94 -10.03 1.69
C PRO A 172 -17.78 -10.13 2.68
N GLN A 173 -18.11 -10.24 3.97
CA GLN A 173 -17.12 -10.30 5.04
C GLN A 173 -16.14 -11.48 4.88
N GLU A 174 -16.58 -12.56 4.25
CA GLU A 174 -15.77 -13.74 3.93
C GLU A 174 -14.63 -13.44 2.96
N VAL A 175 -14.79 -12.43 2.09
CA VAL A 175 -13.76 -11.98 1.15
C VAL A 175 -12.76 -11.03 1.83
N LEU A 176 -13.19 -10.32 2.88
CA LEU A 176 -12.38 -9.36 3.62
C LEU A 176 -11.62 -9.98 4.80
N THR A 177 -12.20 -11.01 5.41
CA THR A 177 -11.56 -11.74 6.50
C THR A 177 -10.38 -12.51 5.91
N PRO A 178 -9.14 -12.26 6.36
CA PRO A 178 -7.98 -12.93 5.79
C PRO A 178 -8.06 -14.44 6.03
N GLN A 179 -7.66 -15.24 5.05
CA GLN A 179 -7.55 -16.70 5.19
C GLN A 179 -6.33 -17.21 4.41
N PHE A 180 -5.67 -18.23 4.95
CA PHE A 180 -4.52 -18.88 4.30
C PHE A 180 -4.92 -20.21 3.65
N ASN A 181 -5.04 -20.21 2.33
CA ASN A 181 -5.21 -21.42 1.53
C ASN A 181 -3.87 -22.16 1.39
N SER A 182 -2.79 -21.46 1.01
CA SER A 182 -1.44 -22.02 0.98
C SER A 182 -0.41 -21.08 1.63
N ILE A 183 0.71 -21.65 2.07
CA ILE A 183 1.92 -20.94 2.52
C ILE A 183 3.10 -21.72 1.95
N GLU A 184 3.96 -21.04 1.20
CA GLU A 184 5.16 -21.61 0.57
C GLU A 184 6.38 -20.76 0.87
N VAL A 185 7.51 -21.39 1.18
CA VAL A 185 8.78 -20.67 1.38
C VAL A 185 9.41 -20.37 0.03
N VAL A 186 9.51 -19.08 -0.32
CA VAL A 186 10.22 -18.58 -1.50
C VAL A 186 11.68 -18.31 -1.15
N ARG A 187 12.56 -18.85 -1.99
CA ARG A 187 14.02 -18.77 -1.82
C ARG A 187 14.63 -17.76 -2.81
N ASN A 188 15.78 -17.19 -2.45
CA ASN A 188 16.58 -16.37 -3.34
C ASN A 188 17.41 -17.23 -4.32
N ASP A 189 18.16 -16.59 -5.22
CA ASP A 189 19.01 -17.28 -6.22
C ASP A 189 20.13 -18.14 -5.60
N LYS A 190 20.42 -17.93 -4.30
CA LYS A 190 21.37 -18.73 -3.51
C LYS A 190 20.69 -19.87 -2.74
N GLY A 191 19.40 -20.07 -2.92
CA GLY A 191 18.61 -21.10 -2.25
C GLY A 191 18.26 -20.81 -0.79
N GLN A 192 18.55 -19.60 -0.28
CA GLN A 192 18.20 -19.21 1.08
C GLN A 192 16.73 -18.76 1.17
N PRO A 193 16.00 -19.07 2.25
CA PRO A 193 14.67 -18.52 2.51
C PRO A 193 14.70 -16.99 2.40
N ARG A 194 13.60 -16.40 1.93
CA ARG A 194 13.47 -14.93 1.86
C ARG A 194 12.05 -14.44 2.12
N PHE A 195 11.07 -15.13 1.55
CA PHE A 195 9.67 -14.76 1.70
C PHE A 195 8.81 -15.99 1.98
N LEU A 196 7.66 -15.77 2.61
CA LEU A 196 6.53 -16.66 2.56
C LEU A 196 5.57 -16.17 1.48
N ARG A 197 5.31 -17.00 0.47
CA ARG A 197 4.22 -16.79 -0.49
C ARG A 197 2.96 -17.39 0.10
N CYS A 198 1.99 -16.55 0.38
CA CYS A 198 0.72 -16.93 0.97
C CYS A 198 -0.39 -16.72 -0.05
N THR A 199 -1.27 -17.69 -0.25
CA THR A 199 -2.48 -17.49 -1.06
C THR A 199 -3.74 -17.58 -0.23
N GLY A 200 -4.76 -16.81 -0.60
CA GLY A 200 -6.10 -16.88 -0.04
C GLY A 200 -6.87 -15.56 -0.10
N PRO A 201 -8.15 -15.55 0.32
CA PRO A 201 -8.95 -14.34 0.38
C PRO A 201 -8.47 -13.39 1.50
N GLY A 202 -8.76 -12.10 1.37
CA GLY A 202 -8.48 -11.09 2.39
C GLY A 202 -7.01 -10.81 2.70
N LEU A 203 -6.06 -11.34 1.90
CA LEU A 203 -4.61 -11.08 2.04
C LEU A 203 -4.15 -9.84 1.25
N ASN A 204 -5.06 -8.94 0.90
CA ASN A 204 -4.81 -7.87 -0.04
C ASN A 204 -4.30 -6.57 0.57
N MET A 205 -3.98 -6.56 1.86
CA MET A 205 -3.45 -5.37 2.55
C MET A 205 -1.95 -5.48 2.74
N THR A 206 -1.25 -4.46 2.28
CA THR A 206 0.22 -4.43 2.26
C THR A 206 0.78 -3.43 3.27
N GLN A 207 0.08 -2.32 3.49
CA GLN A 207 0.54 -1.26 4.39
C GLN A 207 0.49 -1.67 5.86
N GLY A 208 1.60 -1.48 6.57
CA GLY A 208 1.72 -1.69 8.02
C GLY A 208 0.67 -0.98 8.89
N LYS A 209 0.07 0.11 8.37
CA LYS A 209 -1.02 0.85 9.02
C LYS A 209 -2.34 0.06 9.05
N PHE A 210 -2.53 -0.84 8.08
CA PHE A 210 -3.78 -1.56 7.84
C PHE A 210 -3.62 -3.07 7.95
N ALA A 211 -2.40 -3.60 7.88
CA ALA A 211 -2.14 -5.00 8.14
C ALA A 211 -0.79 -5.20 8.82
N TYR A 212 -0.69 -6.25 9.62
CA TYR A 212 0.60 -6.73 10.12
C TYR A 212 0.66 -8.24 10.08
N SER A 213 1.88 -8.75 9.91
CA SER A 213 2.17 -10.18 9.92
C SER A 213 3.13 -10.50 11.06
N LEU A 214 2.96 -11.67 11.65
CA LEU A 214 3.93 -12.23 12.59
C LEU A 214 4.37 -13.60 12.11
N ILE A 215 5.68 -13.82 12.02
CA ILE A 215 6.29 -15.15 11.82
C ILE A 215 6.94 -15.53 13.13
N ASP A 216 6.48 -16.60 13.77
CA ASP A 216 6.97 -17.07 15.07
C ASP A 216 6.99 -15.98 16.17
N SER A 217 5.94 -15.14 16.15
CA SER A 217 5.77 -13.97 17.03
C SER A 217 6.70 -12.78 16.75
N GLU A 218 7.47 -12.82 15.66
CA GLU A 218 8.28 -11.70 15.19
C GLU A 218 7.60 -10.95 14.05
N PHE A 219 7.72 -9.62 14.03
CA PHE A 219 7.12 -8.79 13.00
C PHE A 219 7.72 -9.07 11.62
N ALA A 220 6.83 -9.42 10.69
CA ALA A 220 7.13 -9.69 9.30
C ALA A 220 6.40 -8.68 8.41
N PHE A 221 7.04 -8.25 7.32
CA PHE A 221 6.47 -7.26 6.41
C PHE A 221 5.79 -7.91 5.24
N VAL A 222 4.61 -7.40 4.88
CA VAL A 222 4.05 -7.69 3.57
C VAL A 222 4.85 -6.90 2.54
N TYR A 223 5.49 -7.61 1.62
CA TYR A 223 6.31 -7.03 0.56
C TYR A 223 5.47 -6.69 -0.67
N GLN A 224 4.55 -7.58 -1.05
CA GLN A 224 3.72 -7.45 -2.25
C GLN A 224 2.44 -8.25 -2.07
N SER A 225 1.35 -7.78 -2.64
CA SER A 225 0.12 -8.57 -2.84
C SER A 225 -0.36 -8.40 -4.28
N GLN A 226 -0.95 -9.44 -4.86
CA GLN A 226 -1.53 -9.41 -6.20
C GLN A 226 -2.74 -10.35 -6.30
N ILE A 227 -3.68 -10.04 -7.19
CA ILE A 227 -4.83 -10.92 -7.46
C ILE A 227 -4.35 -12.07 -8.34
N VAL A 228 -4.66 -13.31 -7.96
CA VAL A 228 -4.29 -14.51 -8.75
C VAL A 228 -5.49 -15.22 -9.35
N SER A 229 -6.70 -14.94 -8.84
CA SER A 229 -8.01 -15.43 -9.32
C SER A 229 -8.18 -16.96 -9.36
N THR A 230 -9.26 -17.45 -8.78
CA THR A 230 -9.81 -18.78 -9.05
C THR A 230 -11.30 -18.64 -9.41
N GLU A 231 -11.87 -19.64 -10.10
CA GLU A 231 -13.26 -19.64 -10.58
C GLU A 231 -14.33 -19.50 -9.46
N VAL A 232 -13.92 -19.59 -8.19
CA VAL A 232 -14.81 -19.61 -7.00
C VAL A 232 -14.63 -18.38 -6.09
N GLY A 233 -13.75 -17.45 -6.44
CA GLY A 233 -13.52 -16.23 -5.64
C GLY A 233 -12.15 -15.61 -5.88
N ARG A 234 -11.95 -14.38 -5.42
CA ARG A 234 -10.64 -13.72 -5.53
C ARG A 234 -9.69 -14.20 -4.45
N GLU A 235 -8.71 -14.99 -4.88
CA GLU A 235 -7.50 -15.23 -4.10
C GLU A 235 -6.47 -14.16 -4.37
N TYR A 236 -5.78 -13.74 -3.30
CA TYR A 236 -4.61 -12.90 -3.36
C TYR A 236 -3.38 -13.75 -3.07
N GLU A 237 -2.32 -13.53 -3.84
CA GLU A 237 -0.98 -13.99 -3.52
C GLU A 237 -0.24 -12.86 -2.85
N THR A 238 0.29 -13.14 -1.65
CA THR A 238 0.95 -12.16 -0.80
C THR A 238 2.32 -12.66 -0.40
N LEU A 239 3.34 -11.87 -0.65
CA LEU A 239 4.71 -12.14 -0.23
C LEU A 239 4.96 -11.48 1.12
N ILE A 240 5.33 -12.26 2.13
CA ILE A 240 5.66 -11.80 3.47
C ILE A 240 7.14 -12.05 3.72
N HIS A 241 7.89 -11.01 4.09
CA HIS A 241 9.32 -11.09 4.38
C HIS A 241 9.60 -11.87 5.65
N ILE A 242 10.54 -12.82 5.59
CA ILE A 242 11.00 -13.58 6.76
C ILE A 242 11.95 -12.69 7.58
N PRO A 243 11.67 -12.41 8.88
CA PRO A 243 12.43 -11.43 9.67
C PRO A 243 13.93 -11.74 9.78
N ASP A 244 14.27 -13.01 10.04
CA ASP A 244 15.64 -13.52 10.04
C ASP A 244 15.75 -14.72 9.08
N PRO A 245 16.06 -14.47 7.80
CA PRO A 245 16.14 -15.54 6.80
C PRO A 245 17.32 -16.49 7.01
N ASP A 246 18.38 -16.06 7.70
CA ASP A 246 19.59 -16.87 7.91
C ASP A 246 19.37 -17.93 8.99
N SER A 247 18.49 -17.67 9.96
CA SER A 247 18.12 -18.61 11.02
C SER A 247 16.82 -19.40 10.76
N PHE A 248 16.20 -19.23 9.58
CA PHE A 248 14.90 -19.85 9.28
C PHE A 248 15.05 -21.35 8.95
N ASP A 249 14.61 -22.23 9.86
CA ASP A 249 14.72 -23.69 9.70
C ASP A 249 13.58 -24.30 8.90
N LEU A 250 13.86 -24.63 7.64
CA LEU A 250 12.90 -25.26 6.71
C LEU A 250 12.27 -26.58 7.18
N ASN A 251 12.81 -27.23 8.21
CA ASN A 251 12.27 -28.48 8.75
C ASN A 251 11.47 -28.28 10.04
N ALA A 252 11.52 -27.09 10.63
CA ALA A 252 10.75 -26.74 11.81
C ALA A 252 9.30 -26.42 11.42
N LYS A 253 8.39 -26.59 12.39
CA LYS A 253 7.04 -26.04 12.26
C LYS A 253 7.08 -24.56 12.57
N HIS A 254 6.59 -23.76 11.65
CA HIS A 254 6.49 -22.32 11.80
C HIS A 254 5.05 -21.90 12.02
N SER A 255 4.88 -20.68 12.51
CA SER A 255 3.59 -20.05 12.69
C SER A 255 3.53 -18.73 11.94
N LEU A 256 2.44 -18.51 11.21
CA LEU A 256 2.15 -17.24 10.57
C LEU A 256 0.82 -16.69 11.09
N VAL A 257 0.84 -15.45 11.56
CA VAL A 257 -0.35 -14.63 11.85
C VAL A 257 -0.41 -13.52 10.82
N TYR A 258 -1.60 -13.23 10.32
CA TYR A 258 -1.87 -12.04 9.50
C TYR A 258 -3.16 -11.38 10.00
N ALA A 259 -3.07 -10.09 10.32
CA ALA A 259 -4.16 -9.33 10.93
C ALA A 259 -4.46 -8.07 10.14
N THR A 260 -5.74 -7.77 9.98
CA THR A 260 -6.31 -6.60 9.31
C THR A 260 -7.47 -6.02 10.16
N PRO A 261 -7.99 -4.82 9.84
CA PRO A 261 -9.23 -4.30 10.41
C PRO A 261 -10.44 -5.23 10.24
N PHE A 262 -10.41 -6.15 9.28
CA PHE A 262 -11.52 -7.04 8.97
C PHE A 262 -11.41 -8.42 9.63
N GLY A 263 -10.26 -8.75 10.23
CA GLY A 263 -10.08 -10.00 10.96
C GLY A 263 -8.63 -10.40 11.17
N THR A 264 -8.43 -11.59 11.71
CA THR A 264 -7.10 -12.16 11.92
C THR A 264 -7.12 -13.62 11.51
N THR A 265 -6.06 -14.06 10.86
CA THR A 265 -5.86 -15.45 10.47
C THR A 265 -4.54 -15.99 10.99
N PHE A 266 -4.52 -17.28 11.25
CA PHE A 266 -3.38 -18.00 11.82
C PHE A 266 -3.25 -19.35 11.13
N LYS A 267 -2.03 -19.73 10.78
CA LYS A 267 -1.72 -21.06 10.25
C LYS A 267 -0.34 -21.50 10.70
N GLN A 268 -0.26 -22.77 11.11
CA GLN A 268 1.01 -23.47 11.26
C GLN A 268 1.34 -24.18 9.95
N PHE A 269 2.61 -24.14 9.55
CA PHE A 269 3.10 -24.75 8.33
C PHE A 269 4.47 -25.41 8.55
#